data_AF-A0A329WIW9-F1
#
_entry.id   AF-A0A329WIW9-F1
#
_cell.length_a   1.000
_cell.length_b   1.000
_cell.length_c   1.000
_cell.angle_alpha   90.00
_cell.angle_beta   90.00
_cell.angle_gamma   90.00
#
_symmetry.space_group_name_H-M   'P 1'
#
loop_
_entity.id
_entity.type
_entity.pdbx_description
1 polymer ?
#
loop_
_entity_poly.entity_id
_entity_poly.type
_entity_poly.pdbx_seq_one_letter_code
_entity_poly.pdbx_strand_id
1 'polypeptide(L)'
;MITSTFSDVNLPAKHESKIAEKGLREFAAFLSTKLETTQEAANILNVSRPHMVKLLEDGCLPFHKTGRHRHIRFADLMEYKKQRNAESMEAMRELANQAQELGIY
;
A
#
# COMPACT_ATOMS: atom_id res chain seq x y z
N MET A 1 10.53 -39.80 -24.13
CA MET A 1 9.76 -38.53 -24.17
C MET A 1 8.69 -38.63 -23.10
N ILE A 2 8.80 -37.85 -22.01
CA ILE A 2 7.80 -37.81 -20.94
C ILE A 2 7.11 -36.44 -20.96
N THR A 3 5.80 -36.49 -21.12
CA THR A 3 4.88 -35.36 -21.24
C THR A 3 4.36 -34.96 -19.86
N SER A 4 4.12 -33.66 -19.72
CA SER A 4 3.67 -32.85 -18.58
C SER A 4 2.59 -33.44 -17.66
N THR A 5 2.59 -33.04 -16.37
CA THR A 5 1.38 -32.57 -15.63
C THR A 5 1.77 -32.05 -14.23
N PHE A 6 1.92 -30.73 -14.11
CA PHE A 6 1.76 -30.03 -12.83
C PHE A 6 0.29 -29.61 -12.74
N SER A 7 -0.56 -30.36 -12.05
CA SER A 7 -1.90 -29.89 -11.71
C SER A 7 -2.45 -30.64 -10.52
N ASP A 8 -2.04 -30.24 -9.32
CA ASP A 8 -2.76 -30.54 -8.09
C ASP A 8 -2.87 -29.24 -7.27
N VAL A 9 -3.57 -28.26 -7.85
CA VAL A 9 -4.01 -27.07 -7.10
C VAL A 9 -5.29 -27.49 -6.39
N ASN A 10 -5.18 -27.84 -5.11
CA ASN A 10 -6.35 -28.05 -4.25
C ASN A 10 -7.02 -26.70 -3.99
N LEU A 11 -8.12 -26.41 -4.70
CA LEU A 11 -8.94 -25.22 -4.45
C LEU A 11 -9.70 -25.42 -3.12
N PRO A 12 -9.73 -24.42 -2.22
CA PRO A 12 -10.45 -24.52 -0.96
C PRO A 12 -11.93 -24.86 -1.19
N ALA A 13 -12.51 -25.68 -0.31
CA ALA A 13 -13.91 -26.06 -0.42
C ALA A 13 -14.77 -24.79 -0.31
N LYS A 14 -15.81 -24.64 -1.14
CA LYS A 14 -16.60 -23.38 -1.29
C LYS A 14 -16.99 -22.67 0.02
N HIS A 15 -17.18 -23.42 1.11
CA HIS A 15 -17.45 -22.86 2.45
C HIS A 15 -16.23 -22.16 3.10
N GLU A 16 -15.01 -22.69 2.93
CA GLU A 16 -13.75 -22.11 3.39
C GLU A 16 -13.46 -20.82 2.62
N SER A 17 -13.69 -20.82 1.29
CA SER A 17 -13.56 -19.60 0.47
C SER A 17 -14.50 -18.50 0.95
N LYS A 18 -15.75 -18.82 1.26
CA LYS A 18 -16.73 -17.85 1.80
C LYS A 18 -16.34 -17.30 3.18
N ILE A 19 -15.81 -18.15 4.06
CA ILE A 19 -15.35 -17.72 5.39
C ILE A 19 -14.14 -16.79 5.25
N ALA A 20 -13.19 -17.13 4.37
CA ALA A 20 -12.02 -16.31 4.08
C ALA A 20 -12.42 -14.95 3.48
N GLU A 21 -13.33 -14.93 2.51
CA GLU A 21 -13.84 -13.69 1.91
C GLU A 21 -14.56 -12.80 2.94
N LYS A 22 -15.38 -13.40 3.80
CA LYS A 22 -16.07 -12.67 4.87
C LYS A 22 -15.07 -12.09 5.87
N GLY A 23 -14.11 -12.89 6.34
CA GLY A 23 -13.07 -12.43 7.26
C GLY A 23 -12.20 -11.31 6.66
N LEU A 24 -11.83 -11.44 5.38
CA LEU A 24 -11.07 -10.41 4.67
C LEU A 24 -11.85 -9.09 4.56
N ARG A 25 -13.16 -9.16 4.26
CA ARG A 25 -14.03 -7.98 4.21
C ARG A 25 -14.17 -7.29 5.57
N GLU A 26 -14.38 -8.05 6.63
CA GLU A 26 -14.48 -7.51 7.99
C GLU A 26 -13.16 -6.86 8.43
N PHE A 27 -12.03 -7.51 8.14
CA PHE A 27 -10.71 -6.96 8.42
C PHE A 27 -10.42 -5.70 7.59
N ALA A 28 -10.78 -5.68 6.31
CA ALA A 28 -10.63 -4.51 5.46
C ALA A 28 -11.47 -3.33 5.97
N ALA A 29 -12.71 -3.57 6.42
CA ALA A 29 -13.57 -2.55 7.01
C ALA A 29 -12.98 -2.01 8.34
N PHE A 30 -12.46 -2.89 9.19
CA PHE A 30 -11.78 -2.51 10.42
C PHE A 30 -10.56 -1.64 10.14
N LEU A 31 -9.65 -2.08 9.24
CA LEU A 31 -8.47 -1.29 8.89
C LEU A 31 -8.85 0.04 8.23
N SER A 32 -9.84 0.07 7.34
CA SER A 32 -10.27 1.30 6.65
C SER A 32 -10.72 2.40 7.62
N THR A 33 -11.36 2.03 8.72
CA THR A 33 -11.84 2.96 9.75
C THR A 33 -10.82 3.25 10.85
N LYS A 34 -9.71 2.50 10.89
CA LYS A 34 -8.64 2.68 11.87
C LYS A 34 -7.94 4.01 11.65
N LEU A 35 -7.73 4.72 12.76
CA LEU A 35 -6.99 5.97 12.82
C LEU A 35 -5.56 5.69 13.25
N GLU A 36 -4.61 5.87 12.34
CA GLU A 36 -3.18 5.73 12.62
C GLU A 36 -2.63 7.04 13.17
N THR A 37 -1.76 6.94 14.18
CA THR A 37 -0.97 8.08 14.62
C THR A 37 0.05 8.48 13.56
N THR A 38 0.54 9.72 13.62
CA THR A 38 1.61 10.19 12.73
C THR A 38 2.85 9.29 12.74
N GLN A 39 3.15 8.65 13.88
CA GLN A 39 4.31 7.75 13.98
C GLN A 39 4.07 6.43 13.27
N GLU A 40 2.91 5.79 13.47
CA GLU A 40 2.55 4.56 12.77
C GLU A 40 2.50 4.80 11.26
N ALA A 41 1.91 5.91 10.85
CA ALA A 41 1.81 6.28 9.46
C ALA A 41 3.20 6.54 8.82
N ALA A 42 4.12 7.17 9.56
CA ALA A 42 5.51 7.32 9.12
C ALA A 42 6.21 5.96 8.93
N ASN A 43 6.00 5.02 9.86
CA ASN A 43 6.54 3.66 9.75
C ASN A 43 5.97 2.93 8.51
N ILE A 44 4.66 3.05 8.26
CA ILE A 44 3.99 2.39 7.10
C ILE A 44 4.52 2.90 5.76
N LEU A 45 4.84 4.20 5.67
CA LEU A 45 5.43 4.82 4.48
C LEU A 45 6.96 4.68 4.41
N ASN A 46 7.61 4.11 5.42
CA ASN A 46 9.07 4.06 5.55
C ASN A 46 9.73 5.45 5.42
N VAL A 47 9.14 6.46 6.04
CA VAL A 47 9.67 7.83 6.07
C VAL A 47 9.95 8.28 7.50
N SER A 48 10.73 9.35 7.64
CA SER A 48 10.96 9.95 8.95
C SER A 48 9.67 10.63 9.46
N ARG A 49 9.49 10.63 10.79
CA ARG A 49 8.36 11.31 11.44
C ARG A 49 8.28 12.80 11.07
N PRO A 50 9.39 13.58 11.04
CA PRO A 50 9.32 14.98 10.60
C PRO A 50 8.84 15.14 9.16
N HIS A 51 9.25 14.23 8.26
CA HIS A 51 8.77 14.24 6.89
C HIS A 51 7.26 13.95 6.81
N MET A 52 6.77 13.00 7.61
CA MET A 52 5.33 12.73 7.70
C MET A 52 4.56 13.96 8.21
N VAL A 53 5.04 14.60 9.27
CA VAL A 53 4.45 15.84 9.81
C VAL A 53 4.35 16.92 8.73
N LYS A 54 5.41 17.08 7.92
CA LYS A 54 5.45 18.03 6.81
C LYS A 54 4.42 17.69 5.74
N LEU A 55 4.29 16.42 5.33
CA LEU A 55 3.27 16.00 4.35
C LEU A 55 1.84 16.32 4.81
N LEU A 56 1.57 16.21 6.11
CA LEU A 56 0.26 16.60 6.67
C LEU A 56 0.06 18.13 6.65
N GLU A 57 1.10 18.90 6.97
CA GLU A 57 1.03 20.37 6.97
C GLU A 57 0.94 20.97 5.58
N ASP A 58 1.60 20.35 4.61
CA ASP A 58 1.55 20.70 3.19
C ASP A 58 0.20 20.31 2.54
N GLY A 59 -0.67 19.61 3.28
CA GLY A 59 -2.01 19.22 2.81
C GLY A 59 -2.01 18.04 1.84
N CYS A 60 -0.89 17.31 1.71
CA CYS A 60 -0.79 16.14 0.83
C CYS A 60 -1.65 14.96 1.32
N LEU A 61 -1.98 14.93 2.61
CA LEU A 61 -2.73 13.85 3.25
C LEU A 61 -3.76 14.44 4.23
N PRO A 62 -5.04 14.03 4.16
CA PRO A 62 -6.04 14.44 5.13
C PRO A 62 -5.72 13.86 6.52
N PHE A 63 -5.95 14.67 7.55
CA PHE A 63 -5.77 14.23 8.93
C PHE A 63 -6.80 14.89 9.85
N HIS A 64 -7.06 14.24 10.97
CA HIS A 64 -7.90 14.74 12.05
C HIS A 64 -7.03 15.00 13.29
N LYS A 65 -7.32 16.08 14.02
CA LYS A 65 -6.67 16.34 15.32
C LYS A 65 -7.56 15.82 16.44
N THR A 66 -7.01 14.95 17.27
CA THR A 66 -7.64 14.52 18.53
C THR A 66 -6.76 15.00 19.67
N GLY A 67 -7.14 16.14 20.26
CA GLY A 67 -6.28 16.84 21.23
C GLY A 67 -4.96 17.29 20.61
N ARG A 68 -3.83 16.76 21.11
CA ARG A 68 -2.47 17.08 20.65
C ARG A 68 -1.97 16.21 19.50
N HIS A 69 -2.64 15.10 19.20
CA HIS A 69 -2.17 14.13 18.22
C HIS A 69 -2.91 14.28 16.89
N ARG A 70 -2.19 14.05 15.78
CA ARG A 70 -2.76 13.95 14.44
C ARG A 70 -3.00 12.49 14.12
N HIS A 71 -4.20 12.20 13.66
CA HIS A 71 -4.67 10.89 13.26
C HIS A 71 -5.00 10.91 11.78
N ILE A 72 -4.56 9.87 11.07
CA ILE A 72 -4.75 9.70 9.63
C ILE A 72 -5.58 8.44 9.45
N ARG A 73 -6.58 8.46 8.57
CA ARG A 73 -7.30 7.23 8.25
C ARG A 73 -6.37 6.32 7.48
N PHE A 74 -6.35 5.04 7.85
CA PHE A 74 -5.50 4.07 7.16
C PHE A 74 -5.81 3.99 5.65
N ALA A 75 -7.08 4.16 5.26
CA ALA A 75 -7.50 4.20 3.86
C ALA A 75 -6.75 5.30 3.06
N ASP A 76 -6.81 6.54 3.56
CA ASP A 76 -6.17 7.70 2.92
C ASP A 76 -4.65 7.51 2.83
N LEU A 77 -4.04 6.95 3.88
CA LEU A 77 -2.62 6.63 3.92
C LEU A 77 -2.21 5.62 2.85
N MET A 78 -3.01 4.56 2.66
CA MET A 78 -2.74 3.52 1.68
C MET A 78 -2.97 4.01 0.25
N GLU A 79 -3.95 4.88 0.02
CA GLU A 79 -4.17 5.52 -1.27
C GLU A 79 -2.98 6.41 -1.66
N TYR A 80 -2.50 7.24 -0.73
CA TYR A 80 -1.30 8.05 -0.93
C TYR A 80 -0.06 7.18 -1.24
N LYS A 81 0.13 6.07 -0.49
CA LYS A 81 1.22 5.12 -0.75
C LYS A 81 1.15 4.52 -2.15
N LYS A 82 -0.06 4.15 -2.60
CA LYS A 82 -0.29 3.57 -3.92
C LYS A 82 0.05 4.57 -5.03
N GLN A 83 -0.41 5.82 -4.89
CA GLN A 83 -0.09 6.88 -5.85
C GLN A 83 1.42 7.11 -5.94
N ARG A 84 2.08 7.29 -4.80
CA ARG A 84 3.54 7.51 -4.74
C ARG A 84 4.33 6.35 -5.36
N ASN A 85 3.91 5.11 -5.12
CA ASN A 85 4.55 3.95 -5.73
C ASN A 85 4.36 3.91 -7.25
N ALA A 86 3.19 4.31 -7.74
CA ALA A 86 2.93 4.38 -9.18
C ALA A 86 3.85 5.43 -9.84
N GLU A 87 3.93 6.63 -9.27
CA GLU A 87 4.83 7.71 -9.73
C GLU A 87 6.30 7.25 -9.70
N SER A 88 6.73 6.59 -8.62
CA SER A 88 8.10 6.07 -8.52
C SER A 88 8.40 4.97 -9.56
N MET A 89 7.45 4.10 -9.86
CA MET A 89 7.62 3.08 -10.90
C MET A 89 7.67 3.68 -12.29
N GLU A 90 6.89 4.73 -12.55
CA GLU A 90 6.90 5.45 -13.82
C GLU A 90 8.24 6.15 -14.05
N ALA A 91 8.72 6.92 -13.06
CA ALA A 91 10.04 7.55 -13.12
C ALA A 91 11.19 6.52 -13.30
N MET A 92 11.09 5.36 -12.64
CA MET A 92 12.08 4.29 -12.82
C MET A 92 12.05 3.69 -14.22
N ARG A 93 10.87 3.55 -14.85
CA ARG A 93 10.74 3.11 -16.24
C ARG A 93 11.33 4.14 -17.21
N GLU A 94 11.09 5.42 -16.98
CA GLU A 94 11.68 6.49 -17.79
C GLU A 94 13.21 6.46 -17.74
N LEU A 95 13.80 6.35 -16.54
CA LEU A 95 15.24 6.22 -16.36
C LEU A 95 15.79 4.95 -17.06
N ALA A 96 15.08 3.83 -16.98
CA ALA A 96 15.48 2.60 -17.65
C ALA A 96 15.45 2.74 -19.19
N ASN A 97 14.41 3.38 -19.74
CA ASN A 97 14.31 3.65 -21.17
C ASN A 97 15.45 4.56 -21.64
N GLN A 98 15.75 5.63 -20.91
CA GLN A 98 16.87 6.53 -21.21
C GLN A 98 18.21 5.80 -21.17
N ALA A 99 18.43 4.92 -20.19
CA ALA A 99 19.66 4.12 -20.11
C ALA A 99 19.80 3.15 -21.30
N GLN A 100 18.69 2.61 -21.79
CA GLN A 100 18.67 1.73 -22.96
C GLN A 100 18.89 2.50 -24.28
N GLU A 101 18.34 3.72 -24.41
CA GLU A 101 18.62 4.62 -25.54
C GLU A 101 20.10 5.03 -25.60
N LEU A 102 20.72 5.22 -24.44
CA LEU A 102 22.14 5.55 -24.31
C LEU A 102 23.07 4.32 -24.47
N GLY A 103 22.51 3.12 -24.67
CA GLY A 103 23.27 1.87 -24.86
C GLY A 103 24.05 1.42 -23.62
N ILE A 104 23.60 1.80 -22.42
CA ILE A 104 24.25 1.46 -21.15
C ILE A 104 23.84 0.04 -20.67
N TYR A 105 22.89 -0.60 -21.36
CA TYR A 105 22.48 -1.99 -21.20
C TYR A 105 22.16 -2.66 -22.54
#